data_AF-A0A4Q6E1G1-F1
#
_entry.id   AF-A0A4Q6E1G1-F1
#
_cell.length_a   1.000
_cell.length_b   1.000
_cell.length_c   1.000
_cell.angle_alpha   90.00
_cell.angle_beta   90.00
_cell.angle_gamma   90.00
#
_symmetry.space_group_name_H-M   'P 1'
#
loop_
_entity.id
_entity.type
_entity.pdbx_description
1 polymer ?
#
loop_
_entity_poly.entity_id
_entity_poly.type
_entity_poly.pdbx_seq_one_letter_code
_entity_poly.pdbx_strand_id
1 'polypeptide(L)'
;MINPVQLSLTQPDGTARKIIIEPVLEKTGGDKLHDTGTYKIYKDAFDDKTTLFTEPREPADDSNIIPDEMNPDYLGTLTLNETVEYKGDLLSEDEQNQLRKYIQTSQP
;
A
#
# COMPACT_ATOMS: atom_id res chain seq x y z
N MET A 1 -2.46 14.91 4.52
CA MET A 1 -1.92 13.66 5.07
C MET A 1 -2.42 12.55 4.17
N ILE A 2 -1.52 11.79 3.55
CA ILE A 2 -1.90 10.64 2.73
C ILE A 2 -1.83 9.45 3.68
N ASN A 3 -3.00 8.93 4.04
CA ASN A 3 -3.11 7.84 4.99
C ASN A 3 -3.15 6.50 4.24
N PRO A 4 -2.73 5.39 4.88
CA PRO A 4 -2.98 4.06 4.34
C PRO A 4 -4.48 3.87 4.08
N VAL A 5 -4.81 3.18 2.99
CA VAL A 5 -6.20 2.95 2.59
C VAL A 5 -6.49 1.48 2.44
N GLN A 6 -7.63 1.04 2.95
CA GLN A 6 -8.11 -0.32 2.76
C GLN A 6 -8.95 -0.41 1.47
N LEU A 7 -8.68 -1.41 0.66
CA LEU A 7 -9.39 -1.71 -0.58
C LEU A 7 -9.76 -3.19 -0.63
N SER A 8 -10.93 -3.53 -1.16
CA SER A 8 -11.30 -4.91 -1.49
C SER A 8 -11.16 -5.12 -2.99
N LEU A 9 -10.25 -6.00 -3.39
CA LEU A 9 -10.08 -6.44 -4.77
C LEU A 9 -10.98 -7.65 -5.03
N THR A 10 -11.61 -7.68 -6.20
CA THR A 10 -12.36 -8.87 -6.64
C THR A 10 -11.40 -9.83 -7.30
N GLN A 11 -11.30 -11.05 -6.78
CA GLN A 11 -10.46 -12.11 -7.32
C GLN A 11 -11.16 -12.82 -8.50
N PRO A 12 -10.42 -13.55 -9.36
CA PRO A 12 -10.99 -14.23 -10.52
C PRO A 12 -12.07 -15.28 -10.18
N ASP A 13 -12.01 -15.87 -8.99
CA ASP A 13 -13.00 -16.80 -8.45
C ASP A 13 -14.24 -16.11 -7.86
N GLY A 14 -14.29 -14.77 -7.91
CA GLY A 14 -15.40 -13.94 -7.43
C GLY A 14 -15.36 -13.63 -5.94
N THR A 15 -14.35 -14.12 -5.21
CA THR A 15 -14.13 -13.77 -3.81
C THR A 15 -13.47 -12.40 -3.67
N ALA A 16 -13.60 -11.79 -2.49
CA ALA A 16 -12.99 -10.50 -2.20
C ALA A 16 -11.69 -10.70 -1.41
N ARG A 17 -10.60 -10.10 -1.90
CA ARG A 17 -9.34 -9.97 -1.19
C ARG A 17 -9.23 -8.57 -0.62
N LYS A 18 -9.24 -8.45 0.71
CA LYS A 18 -8.98 -7.19 1.38
C LYS A 18 -7.47 -6.90 1.39
N ILE A 19 -7.11 -5.68 1.04
CA ILE A 19 -5.73 -5.21 0.99
C ILE A 19 -5.60 -3.83 1.65
N ILE A 20 -4.38 -3.52 2.08
CA ILE A 20 -3.97 -2.19 2.56
C ILE A 20 -3.00 -1.61 1.53
N ILE A 21 -3.23 -0.38 1.14
CA ILE A 21 -2.38 0.41 0.26
C ILE A 21 -1.68 1.45 1.13
N GLU A 22 -0.38 1.30 1.32
CA GLU A 22 0.44 2.26 2.07
C GLU A 22 1.26 3.13 1.11
N PRO A 23 1.06 4.46 1.08
CA PRO A 23 1.90 5.36 0.30
C PRO A 23 3.31 5.47 0.91
N VAL A 24 4.33 5.35 0.07
CA VAL A 24 5.71 5.64 0.46
C VAL A 24 5.90 7.14 0.39
N LEU A 25 6.15 7.74 1.56
CA LEU A 25 6.35 9.17 1.70
C LEU A 25 7.83 9.48 1.93
N GLU A 26 8.38 10.42 1.15
CA GLU A 26 9.75 10.92 1.33
C GLU A 26 9.76 12.34 1.90
N LYS A 27 10.77 12.63 2.72
CA LYS A 27 11.04 14.00 3.20
C LYS A 27 11.94 14.73 2.20
N THR A 28 11.36 15.50 1.30
CA THR A 28 12.11 16.38 0.41
C THR A 28 12.40 17.72 1.11
N GLY A 29 13.54 17.79 1.80
CA GLY A 29 14.18 19.06 2.20
C GLY A 29 13.41 19.99 3.17
N GLY A 30 12.35 19.52 3.83
CA GLY A 30 11.56 20.29 4.80
C GLY A 30 10.67 19.41 5.68
N ASP A 31 9.78 20.02 6.48
CA ASP A 31 8.87 19.33 7.42
C ASP A 31 7.67 18.61 6.76
N LYS A 32 7.60 18.63 5.43
CA LYS A 32 6.48 18.03 4.67
C LYS A 32 6.90 16.71 4.03
N LEU A 33 6.08 15.70 4.28
CA LEU A 33 6.14 14.39 3.62
C LEU A 33 5.49 14.51 2.24
N HIS A 34 6.22 14.10 1.20
CA HIS A 34 5.77 14.10 -0.19
C HIS A 34 5.50 12.67 -0.65
N ASP A 35 4.40 12.48 -1.40
CA ASP A 35 4.12 11.22 -2.08
C ASP A 35 5.18 10.96 -3.15
N THR A 36 5.71 9.75 -3.17
CA THR A 36 6.73 9.33 -4.14
C THR A 36 6.12 8.65 -5.37
N GLY A 37 4.79 8.59 -5.46
CA GLY A 37 4.09 7.75 -6.42
C GLY A 37 4.27 6.25 -6.18
N THR A 38 4.93 5.84 -5.09
CA THR A 38 5.18 4.43 -4.76
C THR A 38 4.25 3.99 -3.65
N TYR A 39 3.59 2.85 -3.83
CA TYR A 39 2.58 2.31 -2.92
C TYR A 39 2.93 0.87 -2.59
N LYS A 40 3.09 0.57 -1.31
CA LYS A 40 3.28 -0.80 -0.81
C LYS A 40 1.91 -1.42 -0.53
N ILE A 41 1.73 -2.66 -0.97
CA ILE A 41 0.46 -3.37 -0.92
C ILE A 41 0.60 -4.53 0.04
N TYR A 42 -0.32 -4.63 1.00
CA TYR A 42 -0.35 -5.69 1.99
C TYR A 42 -1.72 -6.36 2.02
N LYS A 43 -1.78 -7.64 2.40
CA LYS A 43 -3.03 -8.31 2.76
C LYS A 43 -3.58 -7.65 4.01
N ASP A 44 -4.87 -7.37 3.99
CA ASP A 44 -5.59 -6.97 5.17
C ASP A 44 -5.99 -8.24 5.93
N ALA A 45 -5.12 -8.69 6.83
CA ALA A 45 -5.35 -9.89 7.66
C ALA A 45 -6.37 -9.64 8.79
N PHE A 46 -6.80 -8.38 8.98
CA PHE A 46 -7.77 -7.98 9.99
C PHE A 46 -9.19 -8.04 9.43
N ASP A 47 -9.84 -9.20 9.51
CA ASP A 47 -11.28 -9.30 9.24
C ASP A 47 -12.13 -8.59 10.32
N ASP A 48 -11.51 -8.20 11.43
CA ASP A 48 -12.14 -7.52 12.56
C ASP A 48 -11.74 -6.04 12.58
N LYS A 49 -12.73 -5.19 12.84
CA LYS A 49 -12.72 -3.72 12.85
C LYS A 49 -11.55 -3.08 13.64
N THR A 50 -10.33 -3.16 13.13
CA THR A 50 -9.19 -2.43 13.70
C THR A 50 -8.81 -1.32 12.75
N THR A 51 -9.27 -0.11 13.10
CA THR A 51 -8.75 1.19 12.69
C THR A 51 -7.23 1.14 12.57
N LEU A 52 -6.71 1.04 11.35
CA LEU A 52 -5.28 1.11 11.09
C LEU A 52 -4.84 2.58 11.16
N PHE A 53 -4.09 2.86 12.23
CA PHE A 53 -3.21 4.01 12.47
C PHE A 53 -3.86 5.36 12.78
N THR A 54 -4.18 5.58 14.06
CA THR A 54 -4.35 6.93 14.66
C THR A 54 -3.30 7.20 15.73
N GLU A 55 -2.03 6.90 15.49
CA GLU A 55 -0.95 7.39 16.34
C GLU A 55 0.13 8.07 15.49
N PRO A 56 0.52 9.32 15.82
CA PRO A 56 1.62 9.98 15.14
C PRO A 56 2.92 9.20 15.37
N ARG A 57 3.62 8.84 14.29
CA ARG A 57 4.94 8.18 14.33
C ARG A 57 5.88 8.90 15.31
N GLU A 58 6.11 8.32 16.48
CA GLU A 58 7.38 8.50 17.19
C GLU A 58 8.51 7.95 16.31
N PRO A 59 9.71 8.56 16.32
CA PRO A 59 10.84 8.04 15.56
C PRO A 59 11.30 6.73 16.21
N ALA A 60 10.76 5.61 15.73
CA ALA A 60 11.20 4.29 16.13
C ALA A 60 12.63 4.07 15.61
N ASP A 61 13.53 3.82 16.56
CA ASP A 61 14.91 3.42 16.40
C ASP A 61 15.06 2.36 15.29
N ASP A 62 15.94 2.63 14.33
CA ASP A 62 16.10 2.00 13.00
C ASP A 62 16.49 0.50 12.99
N SER A 63 16.45 -0.19 14.13
CA SER A 63 17.15 -1.48 14.30
C SER A 63 16.28 -2.74 14.19
N ASN A 64 14.99 -2.63 13.88
CA ASN A 64 14.10 -3.80 13.79
C ASN A 64 13.03 -3.70 12.67
N ILE A 65 13.33 -2.97 11.60
CA ILE A 65 12.47 -2.96 10.42
C ILE A 65 12.69 -4.28 9.68
N ILE A 66 11.77 -5.23 9.86
CA ILE A 66 11.69 -6.43 9.03
C ILE A 66 11.46 -5.95 7.59
N PRO A 67 12.28 -6.37 6.62
CA PRO A 67 12.06 -5.97 5.23
C PRO A 67 10.69 -6.46 4.78
N ASP A 68 9.99 -5.65 3.98
CA ASP A 68 8.64 -5.98 3.52
C ASP A 68 8.58 -7.33 2.79
N GLU A 69 9.65 -7.72 2.11
CA GLU A 69 9.79 -9.02 1.44
C GLU A 69 9.73 -10.22 2.39
N MET A 70 10.03 -10.01 3.69
CA MET A 70 9.91 -11.03 4.74
C MET A 70 8.54 -10.98 5.44
N ASN A 71 7.67 -10.02 5.10
CA ASN A 71 6.32 -9.95 5.61
C ASN A 71 5.39 -10.86 4.78
N PRO A 72 4.77 -11.91 5.37
CA PRO A 72 3.87 -12.82 4.65
C PRO A 72 2.60 -12.14 4.10
N ASP A 73 2.27 -10.95 4.62
CA ASP A 73 1.17 -10.13 4.14
C ASP A 73 1.59 -9.20 3.01
N TYR A 74 2.88 -9.00 2.74
CA TYR A 74 3.32 -8.17 1.63
C TYR A 74 2.95 -8.81 0.28
N LEU A 75 2.17 -8.08 -0.52
CA LEU A 75 1.68 -8.51 -1.82
C LEU A 75 2.57 -7.99 -2.96
N GLY A 76 3.17 -6.82 -2.77
CA GLY A 76 4.06 -6.18 -3.73
C GLY A 76 4.07 -4.66 -3.61
N THR A 77 4.75 -4.02 -4.55
CA THR A 77 4.83 -2.56 -4.67
C THR A 77 4.31 -2.11 -6.02
N LEU A 78 3.45 -1.09 -6.03
CA LEU A 78 3.01 -0.39 -7.23
C LEU A 78 3.70 0.97 -7.31
N THR A 79 4.31 1.28 -8.45
CA THR A 79 4.88 2.60 -8.74
C THR A 79 4.04 3.26 -9.83
N LEU A 80 3.53 4.46 -9.54
CA LEU A 80 2.67 5.29 -10.39
C LEU A 80 3.38 6.63 -10.71
N ASN A 81 4.64 6.53 -11.14
CA ASN A 81 5.41 7.68 -11.62
C ASN A 81 5.21 7.83 -13.14
N GLU A 82 6.30 8.01 -13.90
CA GLU A 82 6.26 8.13 -15.37
C GLU A 82 5.79 6.84 -16.06
N THR A 83 5.98 5.69 -15.42
CA THR A 83 5.52 4.38 -15.88
C THR A 83 4.84 3.65 -14.73
N VAL A 84 3.69 3.04 -15.02
CA VAL A 84 2.99 2.21 -14.05
C VAL A 84 3.63 0.83 -13.99
N GLU A 85 4.35 0.56 -12.91
CA GLU A 85 5.04 -0.71 -12.68
C GLU A 85 4.55 -1.37 -11.40
N TYR A 86 4.25 -2.67 -11.49
CA TYR A 86 3.96 -3.50 -10.32
C TYR A 86 5.10 -4.49 -10.11
N LYS A 87 5.65 -4.53 -8.90
CA LYS A 87 6.66 -5.49 -8.46
C LYS A 87 6.06 -6.41 -7.42
N GLY A 88 5.81 -7.65 -7.80
CA GLY A 88 5.28 -8.70 -6.95
C GLY A 88 4.58 -9.77 -7.78
N ASP A 89 4.40 -10.96 -7.20
CA ASP A 89 3.86 -12.14 -7.91
C ASP A 89 2.48 -12.57 -7.41
N LEU A 90 1.93 -11.89 -6.39
CA LEU A 90 0.74 -12.36 -5.67
C LEU A 90 -0.58 -11.73 -6.14
N LEU A 91 -0.54 -10.64 -6.91
CA LEU A 91 -1.73 -10.01 -7.50
C LEU A 91 -1.85 -10.38 -8.97
N SER A 92 -3.03 -10.85 -9.37
CA SER A 92 -3.41 -11.12 -10.76
C SER A 92 -3.44 -9.82 -11.58
N GLU A 93 -3.37 -9.90 -12.91
CA GLU A 93 -3.46 -8.72 -13.79
C GLU A 93 -4.76 -7.92 -13.56
N ASP A 94 -5.88 -8.60 -13.31
CA ASP A 94 -7.17 -7.95 -13.00
C ASP A 94 -7.13 -7.19 -11.66
N GLU A 95 -6.56 -7.81 -10.63
CA GLU A 95 -6.33 -7.20 -9.31
C GLU A 95 -5.42 -5.97 -9.41
N GLN A 96 -4.35 -6.06 -10.20
CA GLN A 96 -3.45 -4.93 -10.47
C GLN A 96 -4.17 -3.78 -11.20
N ASN A 97 -5.06 -4.08 -12.14
CA ASN A 97 -5.85 -3.06 -12.84
C ASN A 97 -6.85 -2.37 -11.92
N GLN A 98 -7.53 -3.11 -11.05
CA GLN A 98 -8.41 -2.55 -10.02
C GLN A 98 -7.63 -1.63 -9.06
N LEU A 99 -6.45 -2.06 -8.62
CA LEU A 99 -5.57 -1.27 -7.75
C LEU A 99 -5.12 0.04 -8.41
N ARG A 100 -4.63 -0.03 -9.66
CA ARG A 100 -4.20 1.15 -10.43
C ARG A 100 -5.34 2.15 -10.57
N LYS A 101 -6.52 1.68 -10.97
CA LYS A 101 -7.70 2.51 -11.13
C LYS A 101 -8.11 3.17 -9.82
N TYR A 102 -8.03 2.45 -8.71
CA TYR A 102 -8.35 2.99 -7.39
C TYR A 102 -7.42 4.14 -7.00
N ILE A 103 -6.11 3.96 -7.13
CA ILE A 103 -5.12 4.97 -6.74
C ILE A 103 -5.21 6.20 -7.65
N GLN A 104 -5.37 6.01 -8.97
CA GLN A 104 -5.57 7.10 -9.92
C GLN A 104 -6.86 7.89 -9.70
N THR A 105 -7.90 7.27 -9.13
CA THR A 105 -9.18 7.93 -8.84
C THR A 105 -9.19 8.55 -7.43
N SER A 106 -8.42 8.00 -6.50
CA SER A 106 -8.39 8.44 -5.09
C SER A 106 -7.33 9.51 -4.81
N GLN A 107 -6.41 9.76 -5.74
CA GLN A 107 -5.46 10.88 -5.71
C GLN A 107 -6.08 12.07 -6.48
N PRO A 108 -6.61 13.11 -5.80
CA PRO A 108 -7.06 14.35 -6.45
C PRO A 108 -5.90 15.25 -6.88
#